data_AF-A0A7J9I9B0-F1
#
_entry.id   AF-A0A7J9I9B0-F1
#
_cell.length_a   1.000
_cell.length_b   1.000
_cell.length_c   1.000
_cell.angle_alpha   90.00
_cell.angle_beta   90.00
_cell.angle_gamma   90.00
#
_symmetry.space_group_name_H-M   'P 1'
#
loop_
_entity.id
_entity.type
_entity.pdbx_description
1 polymer ?
#
loop_
_entity_poly.entity_id
_entity_poly.type
_entity_poly.pdbx_seq_one_letter_code
_entity_poly.pdbx_strand_id
1 'polypeptide(L)' 'MQPINGQHDWEKTGIEPVLPLIEKKMPGWPKKNRRMAKNELKNLKPSHLSRKGLIMTCTQFSQHSHKKRSCTQGNKHAK' A
#
# COMPACT_ATOMS: atom_id res chain seq x y z
N MET A 1 -34.34 -17.23 -36.40
CA MET A 1 -33.91 -17.43 -35.00
C MET A 1 -35.15 -17.74 -34.18
N GLN A 2 -35.25 -18.94 -33.60
CA GLN A 2 -36.34 -19.27 -32.67
C GLN A 2 -35.97 -18.78 -31.26
N PRO A 3 -36.93 -18.27 -30.48
CA PRO A 3 -36.66 -17.82 -29.12
C PRO A 3 -36.30 -19.02 -28.22
N ILE A 4 -35.37 -18.80 -27.29
CA ILE A 4 -35.09 -19.76 -26.22
C ILE A 4 -36.22 -19.65 -25.20
N ASN A 5 -36.78 -20.81 -24.81
CA ASN A 5 -37.83 -20.91 -23.81
C ASN A 5 -37.43 -20.22 -22.50
N GLY A 6 -38.38 -19.53 -21.88
CA GLY A 6 -38.15 -18.79 -20.65
C GLY A 6 -38.01 -19.74 -19.45
N GLN A 7 -37.49 -19.23 -18.34
CA GLN A 7 -37.37 -20.00 -17.09
C GLN A 7 -38.70 -20.60 -16.62
N HIS A 8 -39.84 -20.02 -17.02
CA HIS A 8 -41.18 -20.55 -16.71
C HIS A 8 -41.49 -21.88 -17.41
N ASP A 9 -40.91 -22.10 -18.58
CA ASP A 9 -41.10 -23.31 -19.40
C ASP A 9 -40.15 -24.45 -19.01
N TRP A 10 -39.21 -24.19 -18.09
CA TRP A 10 -38.25 -25.18 -17.63
C TRP A 10 -38.89 -26.12 -16.60
N GLU A 11 -38.58 -27.41 -16.70
CA GLU A 11 -39.06 -28.41 -15.76
C GLU A 11 -38.55 -28.11 -14.34
N LYS A 12 -39.48 -27.98 -13.38
CA LYS A 12 -39.13 -27.73 -11.98
C LYS A 12 -38.55 -29.00 -11.39
N THR A 13 -37.24 -29.03 -11.22
CA THR A 13 -36.61 -30.13 -10.49
C THR A 13 -37.02 -30.05 -9.03
N GLY A 14 -37.46 -31.15 -8.42
CA GLY A 14 -37.81 -31.22 -6.98
C GLY A 14 -36.63 -31.09 -6.02
N ILE A 15 -35.50 -30.56 -6.51
CA ILE A 15 -34.28 -30.33 -5.76
C ILE A 15 -34.44 -29.00 -5.03
N GLU A 16 -34.11 -29.00 -3.74
CA GLU A 16 -34.11 -27.78 -2.95
C GLU A 16 -33.12 -26.77 -3.54
N PRO A 17 -33.50 -25.50 -3.72
CA PRO A 17 -32.59 -24.48 -4.21
C PRO A 17 -31.37 -24.38 -3.29
N VAL A 18 -30.18 -24.31 -3.88
CA VAL A 18 -28.93 -24.16 -3.13
C VAL A 18 -28.98 -22.85 -2.36
N LEU A 19 -28.88 -22.93 -1.04
CA LEU A 19 -28.80 -21.75 -0.18
C LEU A 19 -27.51 -20.97 -0.50
N PRO A 20 -27.56 -19.62 -0.45
CA PRO A 20 -26.36 -18.82 -0.58
C PRO A 20 -25.35 -19.19 0.51
N LEU A 21 -24.06 -19.09 0.18
CA LEU A 21 -22.99 -19.28 1.16
C LEU A 21 -23.18 -18.28 2.30
N ILE A 22 -23.18 -18.76 3.54
CA ILE A 22 -23.26 -17.91 4.72
C ILE A 22 -21.95 -17.14 4.85
N GLU A 23 -21.99 -15.82 4.65
CA GLU A 23 -20.85 -14.93 4.87
C GLU A 23 -20.46 -14.92 6.37
N LYS A 24 -19.33 -15.56 6.71
CA LYS A 24 -18.79 -15.54 8.07
C LYS A 24 -17.94 -14.30 8.27
N LYS A 25 -18.25 -13.51 9.32
CA LYS A 25 -17.35 -12.44 9.77
C LYS A 25 -16.12 -13.06 10.43
N MET A 26 -14.95 -12.70 9.94
CA MET A 26 -13.69 -13.17 10.52
C MET A 26 -13.49 -12.56 11.92
N PRO A 27 -13.21 -13.37 12.96
CA PRO A 27 -12.89 -12.84 14.28
C PRO A 27 -11.68 -11.89 14.17
N GLY A 28 -11.81 -10.71 14.78
CA GLY A 28 -10.79 -9.66 14.72
C GLY A 28 -10.89 -8.70 13.54
N TRP A 29 -11.79 -8.91 12.57
CA TRP A 29 -11.99 -7.96 11.48
C TRP A 29 -12.72 -6.69 11.99
N PRO A 30 -12.10 -5.50 11.91
CA PRO A 30 -12.76 -4.27 12.33
C PRO A 30 -13.91 -3.90 11.39
N LYS A 31 -15.13 -3.76 11.92
CA LYS A 31 -16.31 -3.37 11.10
C LYS A 31 -16.13 -2.01 10.40
N LYS A 32 -15.31 -1.12 10.98
CA LYS A 32 -15.04 0.23 10.47
C LYS A 32 -13.55 0.49 10.50
N ASN A 33 -13.07 1.33 9.57
CA ASN A 33 -11.70 1.80 9.62
C ASN A 33 -11.46 2.60 10.92
N ARG A 34 -10.33 2.35 11.60
CA ARG A 34 -9.97 3.05 12.84
C ARG A 34 -9.63 4.51 12.50
N ARG A 35 -10.32 5.46 13.11
CA ARG A 35 -9.94 6.88 13.07
C ARG A 35 -9.08 7.18 14.30
N MET A 36 -7.92 7.79 14.09
CA MET A 36 -7.09 8.30 15.19
C MET A 36 -7.79 9.50 15.84
N ALA A 37 -7.81 9.55 17.17
CA ALA A 37 -8.34 10.70 17.91
C ALA A 37 -7.44 11.94 17.77
N LYS A 38 -7.99 13.13 18.07
CA LYS A 38 -7.26 14.42 17.92
C LYS A 38 -6.01 14.52 18.80
N ASN A 39 -6.02 13.83 19.94
CA ASN A 39 -4.92 13.75 20.90
C ASN A 39 -3.95 12.59 20.62
N GLU A 40 -4.21 11.75 19.62
CA GLU A 40 -3.24 10.72 19.23
C GLU A 40 -2.10 11.35 18.42
N LEU A 41 -0.87 11.10 18.86
CA LEU A 41 0.33 11.55 18.17
C LEU A 41 0.42 10.88 16.79
N LYS A 42 0.21 11.65 15.72
CA LYS A 42 0.32 11.19 14.31
C LYS A 42 1.71 10.67 13.94
N ASN A 43 2.74 11.11 14.67
CA ASN A 43 4.15 10.87 14.35
C ASN A 43 4.87 10.11 15.47
N LEU A 44 4.27 9.05 16.01
CA LEU A 44 5.01 8.04 16.76
C LEU A 44 5.74 7.14 15.75
N LYS A 45 6.73 7.67 15.04
CA LYS A 45 7.76 6.83 14.43
C LYS A 45 9.02 6.98 15.28
N PRO A 46 9.18 6.19 16.35
CA PRO A 46 10.37 6.27 17.21
C PRO A 46 11.68 6.06 16.45
N SER A 47 11.61 5.47 15.26
CA SER A 47 12.76 5.07 14.44
C SER A 47 13.28 6.13 13.46
N HIS A 48 12.59 7.26 13.27
CA HIS A 48 13.07 8.30 12.35
C HIS A 48 14.00 9.27 13.06
N LEU A 49 15.30 8.95 13.06
CA LEU A 49 16.34 9.89 13.47
C LEU A 49 16.49 11.00 12.41
N SER A 50 16.65 12.24 12.88
CA SER A 50 17.01 13.36 12.02
C SER A 50 18.43 13.18 11.47
N ARG A 51 18.66 13.55 10.21
CA ARG A 51 20.02 13.60 9.63
C ARG A 51 20.81 14.85 10.04
N LYS A 52 20.28 15.65 10.97
CA LYS A 52 20.93 16.87 11.47
C LYS A 52 22.23 16.49 12.21
N GLY A 53 23.36 17.04 11.79
CA GLY A 53 24.68 16.77 12.36
C GLY A 53 25.45 15.61 11.70
N LEU A 54 24.86 14.91 10.72
CA LEU A 54 25.60 13.90 9.96
C LEU A 54 26.55 14.58 8.95
N ILE A 55 27.85 14.34 9.11
CA ILE A 55 28.86 14.77 8.14
C ILE A 55 28.67 13.96 6.87
N MET A 56 28.40 14.65 5.76
CA MET A 56 28.31 14.01 4.44
C MET A 56 29.71 13.86 3.84
N THR A 57 29.99 12.69 3.27
CA THR A 57 31.25 12.43 2.56
C THR A 57 30.97 12.18 1.08
N CYS A 58 31.77 12.82 0.22
CA CYS A 58 31.70 12.66 -1.21
C CYS A 58 32.36 11.34 -1.60
N THR A 59 31.63 10.42 -2.25
CA THR A 59 32.18 9.11 -2.66
C THR A 59 33.21 9.20 -3.79
N GLN A 60 33.29 10.33 -4.50
CA GLN A 60 34.22 10.51 -5.62
C GLN A 60 35.61 10.98 -5.18
N PHE A 61 35.67 11.82 -4.14
CA PHE A 61 36.92 12.44 -3.67
C PHE A 61 37.16 12.22 -2.17
N SER A 62 36.30 11.45 -1.49
CA SER A 62 36.33 11.19 -0.05
C SER A 62 36.35 12.43 0.84
N GLN A 63 35.98 13.60 0.29
CA GLN A 63 35.92 14.87 1.01
C GLN A 63 34.66 14.97 1.86
N HIS A 64 34.82 15.49 3.07
CA HIS A 64 33.71 15.83 3.96
C HIS A 64 33.01 17.12 3.50
N SER A 65 31.77 17.35 3.94
CA SER A 65 30.88 18.50 3.67
C SER A 65 29.79 18.25 2.62
N HIS A 66 30.09 17.52 1.54
CA HIS A 66 29.16 17.41 0.41
C HIS A 66 28.96 15.97 -0.09
N LYS A 67 27.86 15.73 -0.80
CA LYS A 67 27.60 14.45 -1.49
C LYS A 67 28.13 14.53 -2.92
N LYS A 68 28.42 13.38 -3.55
CA LYS A 68 28.82 13.30 -4.98
C LYS A 68 27.94 14.15 -5.92
N ARG A 69 26.63 14.17 -5.70
CA ARG A 69 25.67 14.95 -6.52
C ARG A 69 25.88 16.46 -6.47
N SER A 70 26.40 16.98 -5.37
CA SER A 70 26.67 18.42 -5.18
C SER A 70 28.17 18.70 -5.22
N CYS A 71 28.96 17.81 -5.84
CA CYS A 71 30.40 17.96 -5.95
C CYS A 71 30.75 18.92 -7.06
N THR A 72 31.41 20.02 -6.70
CA THR A 72 31.86 21.05 -7.65
C THR A 72 33.10 20.62 -8.43
N GLN A 73 33.87 19.64 -7.94
CA GLN A 73 34.98 19.02 -8.67
C GLN A 73 34.52 18.02 -9.74
N GLY A 74 33.21 17.73 -9.82
CA GLY A 74 32.61 16.71 -10.68
C GLY A 74 32.18 17.19 -12.07
N ASN A 75 33.02 17.92 -12.80
CA ASN A 75 32.77 18.20 -14.23
C ASN A 75 34.07 18.33 -15.02
N LYS A 76 34.84 17.24 -15.10
CA LYS A 76 35.99 17.14 -16.01
C LYS A 76 35.83 16.04 -17.07
N HIS A 77 34.82 15.18 -16.96
CA HIS A 77 34.50 14.15 -17.95
C HIS A 77 32.97 14.04 -18.13
N ALA A 78 32.38 15.02 -18.80
CA ALA A 78 31.17 14.79 -19.58
C ALA A 78 31.63 14.61 -21.02
N LYS A 79 31.74 13.36 -21.47
CA LYS A 79 31.91 12.98 -22.88
C LYS A 79 30.90 11.90 -23.19
#